data_AF-G5H939-F1
#
_entry.id   AF-G5H939-F1
#
_cell.length_a   1.000
_cell.length_b   1.000
_cell.length_c   1.000
_cell.angle_alpha   90.00
_cell.angle_beta   90.00
_cell.angle_gamma   90.00
#
_symmetry.space_group_name_H-M   'P 1'
#
loop_
_entity.id
_entity.type
_entity.pdbx_description
1 polymer ?
#
loop_
_entity_poly.entity_id
_entity_poly.type
_entity_poly.pdbx_seq_one_letter_code
_entity_poly.pdbx_strand_id
1 'polypeptide(L)'
;MALGKTNISIDLVRRTIGSSKTDVGGLCLEDKVNMFSYYKPIDSQAQSTDPNTDWPSNIKQNFGINIPELTLPVDTALNWTRDKPVGGRLSPYRLTDFGGYEHNARPCLSSGCMGTVSVNMSDVGYTTRTFTFEQIPASSKTNVSALNMKGIQYYYWGFALLTSLTATEGKLITCDKTIGEGGNSITVDFFEIGAGTHHKYMLFVLSKVKATGGFGEADNINDLNAEPLVVYHNSTFINPVPLNIFNSILISAKMTGINTDGAKYTFYPFSNFTSSPLLFHGTQYAYVKVTITNIAEHEVRYTTLQEVEVVSFWGTVEKGTPLVLDATTGNRVSMIVLAAGESRDYVLEIEQFAWHNGDFQLDNYPTGVVNSYIKLGFGELLDQTGTFQIQARNI
;
A
#
# COMPACT_ATOMS: atom_id res chain seq x y z
N MET A 1 7.95 27.57 -6.04
CA MET A 1 8.40 28.94 -6.31
C MET A 1 7.19 29.84 -6.10
N ALA A 2 7.25 30.73 -5.11
CA ALA A 2 6.20 31.70 -4.84
C ALA A 2 6.43 32.99 -5.64
N LEU A 3 5.35 33.53 -6.21
CA LEU A 3 5.34 34.87 -6.76
C LEU A 3 5.13 35.90 -5.64
N GLY A 4 5.70 37.09 -5.83
CA GLY A 4 5.34 38.24 -5.00
C GLY A 4 3.86 38.59 -5.14
N LYS A 5 3.33 39.40 -4.22
CA LYS A 5 1.93 39.86 -4.28
C LYS A 5 1.69 41.02 -5.25
N THR A 6 2.74 41.74 -5.61
CA THR A 6 2.71 42.93 -6.50
C THR A 6 3.73 42.78 -7.62
N ASN A 7 3.67 43.68 -8.61
CA ASN A 7 4.57 43.68 -9.78
C ASN A 7 4.55 42.36 -10.59
N ILE A 8 3.37 41.75 -10.70
CA ILE A 8 3.18 40.56 -11.51
C ILE A 8 3.18 40.93 -12.99
N SER A 9 4.05 40.28 -13.76
CA SER A 9 4.13 40.41 -15.22
C SER A 9 3.83 39.08 -15.90
N ILE A 10 3.40 39.14 -17.17
CA ILE A 10 3.15 37.94 -18.01
C ILE A 10 4.40 37.05 -18.05
N ASP A 11 5.58 37.65 -18.24
CA ASP A 11 6.85 36.93 -18.32
C ASP A 11 7.25 36.25 -17.01
N LEU A 12 6.90 36.84 -15.87
CA LEU A 12 7.14 36.25 -14.56
C LEU A 12 6.27 35.00 -14.38
N VAL A 13 4.95 35.13 -14.59
CA VAL A 13 4.01 34.00 -14.48
C VAL A 13 4.38 32.89 -15.45
N ARG A 14 4.66 33.23 -16.72
CA ARG A 14 5.05 32.30 -17.78
C ARG A 14 6.24 31.44 -17.37
N ARG A 15 7.29 32.06 -16.83
CA ARG A 15 8.49 31.37 -16.33
C ARG A 15 8.18 30.49 -15.12
N THR A 16 7.37 30.98 -14.18
CA THR A 16 7.04 30.25 -12.95
C THR A 16 6.21 29.00 -13.21
N ILE A 17 5.22 29.05 -14.11
CA ILE A 17 4.39 27.88 -14.44
C ILE A 17 4.92 27.06 -15.63
N GLY A 18 6.02 27.49 -16.26
CA GLY A 18 6.58 26.84 -17.45
C GLY A 18 5.63 26.85 -18.67
N SER A 19 4.85 27.91 -18.85
CA SER A 19 3.93 28.06 -19.99
C SER A 19 4.63 28.67 -21.21
N SER A 20 4.11 28.39 -22.41
CA SER A 20 4.52 29.09 -23.64
C SER A 20 3.60 30.26 -24.00
N LYS A 21 2.49 30.46 -23.28
CA LYS A 21 1.49 31.50 -23.54
C LYS A 21 2.05 32.88 -23.22
N THR A 22 1.71 33.87 -24.05
CA THR A 22 2.19 35.25 -23.94
C THR A 22 1.09 36.25 -23.61
N ASP A 23 -0.12 35.77 -23.37
CA ASP A 23 -1.28 36.57 -23.00
C ASP A 23 -1.90 36.08 -21.68
N VAL A 24 -2.57 36.99 -20.97
CA VAL A 24 -3.14 36.70 -19.64
C VAL A 24 -4.23 35.63 -19.71
N GLY A 25 -5.05 35.64 -20.76
CA GLY A 25 -6.13 34.65 -20.93
C GLY A 25 -5.58 33.24 -21.07
N GLY A 26 -4.60 33.05 -21.95
CA GLY A 26 -3.89 31.80 -22.12
C GLY A 26 -3.26 31.31 -20.81
N LEU A 27 -2.59 32.18 -20.06
CA LEU A 27 -1.96 31.81 -18.79
C LEU A 27 -2.99 31.38 -17.71
N CYS A 28 -4.13 32.06 -17.60
CA CYS A 28 -5.17 31.73 -16.63
C CYS A 28 -5.84 30.36 -16.87
N LEU A 29 -5.86 29.90 -18.13
CA LEU A 29 -6.53 28.68 -18.58
C LEU A 29 -5.65 27.43 -18.57
N GLU A 30 -4.33 27.59 -18.43
CA GLU A 30 -3.36 26.49 -18.46
C GLU A 30 -3.60 25.48 -17.33
N ASP A 31 -3.48 24.19 -17.66
CA ASP A 31 -3.49 23.09 -16.68
C ASP A 31 -2.24 23.06 -15.80
N LYS A 32 -1.18 23.76 -16.22
CA LYS A 32 0.05 23.97 -15.45
C LYS A 32 -0.17 24.87 -14.22
N VAL A 33 -1.29 25.59 -14.14
CA VAL A 33 -1.64 26.35 -12.95
C VAL A 33 -2.03 25.37 -11.84
N ASN A 34 -1.11 25.16 -10.91
CA ASN A 34 -1.33 24.38 -9.70
C ASN A 34 -2.57 24.83 -8.91
N MET A 35 -3.58 23.95 -8.84
CA MET A 35 -4.85 24.21 -8.16
C MET A 35 -4.73 24.27 -6.63
N PHE A 36 -3.66 23.71 -6.05
CA PHE A 36 -3.44 23.73 -4.61
C PHE A 36 -2.72 24.98 -4.12
N SER A 37 -2.28 25.85 -5.03
CA SER A 37 -1.85 27.20 -4.64
C SER A 37 -3.01 27.93 -3.97
N TYR A 38 -2.75 28.59 -2.84
CA TYR A 38 -3.75 29.39 -2.14
C TYR A 38 -4.29 30.47 -3.09
N TYR A 39 -3.40 31.32 -3.59
CA TYR A 39 -3.69 32.33 -4.59
C TYR A 39 -3.60 31.74 -5.99
N LYS A 40 -4.64 31.91 -6.80
CA LYS A 40 -4.70 31.44 -8.18
C LYS A 40 -5.88 32.10 -8.92
N PRO A 41 -5.84 32.15 -10.26
CA PRO A 41 -7.01 32.54 -11.06
C PRO A 41 -8.18 31.58 -10.82
N ILE A 42 -9.39 32.12 -10.73
CA ILE A 42 -10.65 31.36 -10.59
C ILE A 42 -11.78 32.02 -11.36
N ASP A 43 -12.82 31.26 -11.69
CA ASP A 43 -14.05 31.79 -12.30
C ASP A 43 -14.83 32.71 -11.34
N SER A 44 -14.54 34.01 -11.33
CA SER A 44 -15.30 34.96 -10.51
C SER A 44 -15.18 36.41 -10.97
N GLN A 45 -16.31 37.12 -10.96
CA GLN A 45 -16.41 38.56 -11.20
C GLN A 45 -15.85 39.38 -10.04
N ALA A 46 -15.83 38.82 -8.83
CA ALA A 46 -15.41 39.56 -7.65
C ALA A 46 -13.95 39.96 -7.84
N GLN A 47 -13.66 41.24 -7.64
CA GLN A 47 -12.32 41.76 -7.69
C GLN A 47 -11.84 41.96 -6.26
N SER A 48 -10.60 41.57 -6.01
CA SER A 48 -9.86 42.23 -4.95
C SER A 48 -8.79 43.10 -5.57
N THR A 49 -8.85 44.39 -5.27
CA THR A 49 -7.79 45.35 -5.56
C THR A 49 -6.73 45.36 -4.47
N ASP A 50 -6.95 44.67 -3.35
CA ASP A 50 -6.01 44.57 -2.24
C ASP A 50 -5.21 43.26 -2.33
N PRO A 51 -3.88 43.34 -2.60
CA PRO A 51 -2.99 42.18 -2.65
C PRO A 51 -2.90 41.40 -1.32
N ASN A 52 -3.44 41.92 -0.22
CA ASN A 52 -3.48 41.28 1.09
C ASN A 52 -4.82 40.64 1.45
N THR A 53 -5.83 40.76 0.59
CA THR A 53 -7.06 39.99 0.80
C THR A 53 -6.84 38.49 0.65
N ASP A 54 -7.64 37.73 1.38
CA ASP A 54 -7.65 36.27 1.37
C ASP A 54 -8.36 35.70 0.12
N TRP A 55 -7.99 36.20 -1.06
CA TRP A 55 -8.42 35.67 -2.36
C TRP A 55 -7.82 34.28 -2.62
N PRO A 56 -8.57 33.29 -3.14
CA PRO A 56 -10.00 33.28 -3.47
C PRO A 56 -10.92 32.78 -2.34
N SER A 57 -10.38 32.53 -1.14
CA SER A 57 -11.05 31.83 -0.04
C SER A 57 -12.36 32.48 0.44
N ASN A 58 -12.45 33.80 0.32
CA ASN A 58 -13.62 34.60 0.70
C ASN A 58 -14.68 34.68 -0.41
N ILE A 59 -14.35 34.28 -1.65
CA ILE A 59 -15.19 34.48 -2.84
C ILE A 59 -15.73 33.16 -3.40
N LYS A 60 -14.97 32.07 -3.31
CA LYS A 60 -15.39 30.75 -3.79
C LYS A 60 -15.22 29.69 -2.72
N GLN A 61 -16.23 28.82 -2.63
CA GLN A 61 -16.12 27.60 -1.84
C GLN A 61 -14.90 26.79 -2.33
N ASN A 62 -14.23 26.11 -1.39
CA ASN A 62 -13.09 25.24 -1.69
C ASN A 62 -11.98 25.90 -2.52
N PHE A 63 -11.86 27.23 -2.46
CA PHE A 63 -10.85 27.99 -3.21
C PHE A 63 -10.97 27.82 -4.74
N GLY A 64 -12.17 27.52 -5.25
CA GLY A 64 -12.40 27.23 -6.67
C GLY A 64 -11.88 25.86 -7.12
N ILE A 65 -11.72 24.92 -6.19
CA ILE A 65 -11.43 23.50 -6.48
C ILE A 65 -12.75 22.73 -6.51
N ASN A 66 -12.95 21.98 -7.60
CA ASN A 66 -14.07 21.07 -7.77
C ASN A 66 -13.64 19.67 -7.37
N ILE A 67 -14.43 19.07 -6.48
CA ILE A 67 -14.24 17.71 -5.99
C ILE A 67 -15.41 16.90 -6.54
N PRO A 68 -15.17 15.95 -7.46
CA PRO A 68 -16.26 15.16 -8.01
C PRO A 68 -16.82 14.18 -6.96
N GLU A 69 -18.12 13.92 -7.08
CA GLU A 69 -18.74 12.76 -6.44
C GLU A 69 -18.09 11.48 -6.99
N LEU A 70 -17.91 10.51 -6.11
CA LEU A 70 -17.41 9.20 -6.49
C LEU A 70 -18.54 8.40 -7.13
N THR A 71 -18.22 7.71 -8.22
CA THR A 71 -19.11 6.73 -8.85
C THR A 71 -18.56 5.32 -8.66
N LEU A 72 -19.47 4.35 -8.58
CA LEU A 72 -19.18 2.91 -8.56
C LEU A 72 -19.90 2.25 -9.74
N PRO A 73 -19.24 1.39 -10.54
CA PRO A 73 -17.80 1.08 -10.58
C PRO A 73 -16.87 2.28 -10.64
N VAL A 74 -15.62 2.12 -10.18
CA VAL A 74 -14.69 3.24 -10.04
C VAL A 74 -14.28 3.78 -11.41
N ASP A 75 -14.67 5.02 -11.71
CA ASP A 75 -14.08 5.76 -12.82
C ASP A 75 -12.73 6.36 -12.40
N THR A 76 -11.65 5.69 -12.79
CA THR A 76 -10.27 6.11 -12.51
C THR A 76 -9.86 7.43 -13.20
N ALA A 77 -10.65 7.92 -14.16
CA ALA A 77 -10.41 9.23 -14.78
C ALA A 77 -10.94 10.39 -13.93
N LEU A 78 -11.84 10.14 -12.97
CA LEU A 78 -12.35 11.19 -12.07
C LEU A 78 -11.22 11.69 -11.17
N ASN A 79 -11.03 13.01 -11.18
CA ASN A 79 -10.06 13.69 -10.33
C ASN A 79 -10.50 15.13 -10.07
N TRP A 80 -9.81 15.79 -9.14
CA TRP A 80 -10.13 17.17 -8.79
C TRP A 80 -9.75 18.09 -9.93
N THR A 81 -10.56 19.13 -10.11
CA THR A 81 -10.30 20.16 -11.12
C THR A 81 -10.38 21.53 -10.48
N ARG A 82 -10.05 22.56 -11.26
CA ARG A 82 -10.16 23.95 -10.86
C ARG A 82 -11.19 24.66 -11.73
N ASP A 83 -11.99 25.51 -11.12
CA ASP A 83 -12.81 26.50 -11.80
C ASP A 83 -11.92 27.50 -12.54
N LYS A 84 -11.73 27.29 -13.85
CA LYS A 84 -10.95 28.21 -14.68
C LYS A 84 -11.80 29.42 -15.05
N PRO A 85 -11.23 30.64 -15.06
CA PRO A 85 -11.96 31.80 -15.58
C PRO A 85 -12.42 31.56 -17.02
N VAL A 86 -13.59 32.07 -17.40
CA VAL A 86 -14.17 31.89 -18.75
C VAL A 86 -14.00 33.12 -19.66
N GLY A 87 -13.49 34.22 -19.13
CA GLY A 87 -13.36 35.48 -19.82
C GLY A 87 -14.62 36.36 -19.74
N GLY A 88 -14.48 37.61 -20.17
CA GLY A 88 -15.56 38.60 -20.13
C GLY A 88 -15.79 39.21 -18.75
N ARG A 89 -16.86 40.00 -18.60
CA ARG A 89 -17.10 40.85 -17.43
C ARG A 89 -17.31 40.05 -16.14
N LEU A 90 -17.93 38.86 -16.23
CA LEU A 90 -18.30 38.05 -15.07
C LEU A 90 -17.20 37.06 -14.65
N SER A 91 -16.15 36.90 -15.45
CA SER A 91 -15.06 35.99 -15.19
C SER A 91 -13.76 36.46 -15.87
N PRO A 92 -13.29 37.67 -15.54
CA PRO A 92 -12.20 38.30 -16.27
C PRO A 92 -10.88 37.54 -16.07
N TYR A 93 -10.05 37.51 -17.12
CA TYR A 93 -8.66 37.08 -17.00
C TYR A 93 -7.85 38.20 -16.35
N ARG A 94 -7.27 37.93 -15.18
CA ARG A 94 -6.53 38.93 -14.40
C ARG A 94 -5.17 38.40 -14.01
N LEU A 95 -4.15 39.18 -14.35
CA LEU A 95 -2.78 38.87 -13.98
C LEU A 95 -2.54 39.00 -12.46
N THR A 96 -3.28 39.90 -11.80
CA THR A 96 -3.22 40.11 -10.36
C THR A 96 -3.68 38.91 -9.54
N ASP A 97 -4.47 37.99 -10.11
CA ASP A 97 -4.92 36.78 -9.42
C ASP A 97 -3.76 35.79 -9.18
N PHE A 98 -2.61 35.99 -9.82
CA PHE A 98 -1.36 35.27 -9.55
C PHE A 98 -0.51 35.92 -8.45
N GLY A 99 -0.93 37.05 -7.87
CA GLY A 99 -0.23 37.66 -6.74
C GLY A 99 -0.18 36.71 -5.54
N GLY A 100 1.01 36.29 -5.11
CA GLY A 100 1.19 35.30 -4.05
C GLY A 100 1.08 33.83 -4.50
N TYR A 101 0.91 33.55 -5.80
CA TYR A 101 0.81 32.19 -6.33
C TYR A 101 2.06 31.35 -6.01
N GLU A 102 1.86 30.14 -5.47
CA GLU A 102 2.93 29.18 -5.16
C GLU A 102 2.83 27.97 -6.09
N HIS A 103 3.72 27.90 -7.07
CA HIS A 103 3.69 26.85 -8.09
C HIS A 103 3.93 25.44 -7.53
N ASN A 104 4.70 25.32 -6.45
CA ASN A 104 5.06 24.06 -5.81
C ASN A 104 4.12 23.69 -4.66
N ALA A 105 2.93 24.30 -4.59
CA ALA A 105 1.94 23.95 -3.60
C ALA A 105 1.59 22.46 -3.71
N ARG A 106 1.59 21.77 -2.58
CA ARG A 106 1.31 20.34 -2.48
C ARG A 106 -0.20 20.10 -2.41
N PRO A 107 -0.68 18.94 -2.88
CA PRO A 107 -2.04 18.50 -2.64
C PRO A 107 -2.42 18.62 -1.18
N CYS A 108 -3.58 19.21 -0.90
CA CYS A 108 -4.06 19.39 0.47
C CYS A 108 -4.70 18.13 1.06
N LEU A 109 -4.96 17.14 0.21
CA LEU A 109 -5.57 15.86 0.55
C LEU A 109 -5.14 14.83 -0.51
N SER A 110 -4.83 13.60 -0.09
CA SER A 110 -4.48 12.48 -0.99
C SER A 110 -4.68 11.14 -0.27
N SER A 111 -4.36 10.02 -0.93
CA SER A 111 -4.28 8.71 -0.27
C SER A 111 -3.08 8.56 0.66
N GLY A 112 -2.05 9.39 0.49
CA GLY A 112 -0.74 9.21 1.16
C GLY A 112 0.07 8.03 0.60
N CYS A 113 -0.48 7.26 -0.35
CA CYS A 113 0.13 6.06 -0.89
C CYS A 113 0.81 6.35 -2.23
N MET A 114 2.08 5.94 -2.36
CA MET A 114 2.88 6.12 -3.59
C MET A 114 3.00 4.83 -4.42
N GLY A 115 2.37 3.74 -3.98
CA GLY A 115 2.50 2.43 -4.61
C GLY A 115 1.60 1.39 -3.94
N THR A 116 1.81 0.12 -4.30
CA THR A 116 1.05 -1.01 -3.76
C THR A 116 1.22 -1.13 -2.26
N VAL A 117 0.10 -1.30 -1.54
CA VAL A 117 0.09 -1.68 -0.14
C VAL A 117 0.18 -3.19 -0.05
N SER A 118 1.19 -3.70 0.66
CA SER A 118 1.41 -5.13 0.86
C SER A 118 1.26 -5.48 2.33
N VAL A 119 0.38 -6.44 2.63
CA VAL A 119 0.10 -6.91 3.98
C VAL A 119 0.28 -8.42 4.02
N ASN A 120 1.25 -8.83 4.83
CA ASN A 120 1.45 -10.23 5.17
C ASN A 120 0.65 -10.54 6.44
N MET A 121 -0.44 -11.31 6.33
CA MET A 121 -1.29 -11.56 7.50
C MET A 121 -0.66 -12.55 8.47
N SER A 122 0.42 -13.23 8.09
CA SER A 122 1.12 -14.20 8.95
C SER A 122 2.18 -13.57 9.85
N ASP A 123 2.49 -12.29 9.68
CA ASP A 123 3.49 -11.59 10.49
C ASP A 123 2.83 -10.97 11.74
N VAL A 124 3.23 -11.42 12.93
CA VAL A 124 2.73 -10.91 14.22
C VAL A 124 3.05 -9.42 14.35
N GLY A 125 2.01 -8.57 14.39
CA GLY A 125 2.14 -7.11 14.53
C GLY A 125 2.31 -6.35 13.20
N TYR A 126 2.29 -7.04 12.06
CA TYR A 126 2.41 -6.42 10.72
C TYR A 126 1.12 -6.49 9.90
N THR A 127 0.00 -6.93 10.47
CA THR A 127 -1.34 -6.72 9.93
C THR A 127 -1.81 -5.28 10.10
N THR A 128 -1.22 -4.54 11.03
CA THR A 128 -1.55 -3.14 11.28
C THR A 128 -0.81 -2.20 10.32
N ARG A 129 -1.52 -1.21 9.77
CA ARG A 129 -0.95 -0.10 8.98
C ARG A 129 -1.60 1.21 9.38
N THR A 130 -0.80 2.27 9.34
CA THR A 130 -1.27 3.64 9.48
C THR A 130 -1.15 4.35 8.15
N PHE A 131 -2.27 4.90 7.66
CA PHE A 131 -2.33 5.76 6.48
C PHE A 131 -2.54 7.19 6.93
N THR A 132 -1.79 8.12 6.35
CA THR A 132 -1.89 9.54 6.66
C THR A 132 -1.74 10.38 5.41
N PHE A 133 -2.32 11.58 5.44
CA PHE A 133 -1.91 12.65 4.54
C PHE A 133 -1.35 13.83 5.35
N GLU A 134 -0.45 14.59 4.72
CA GLU A 134 0.14 15.78 5.32
C GLU A 134 -0.95 16.85 5.53
N GLN A 135 -1.21 17.19 6.79
CA GLN A 135 -2.17 18.24 7.12
C GLN A 135 -1.52 19.61 7.01
N ILE A 136 -1.99 20.39 6.04
CA ILE A 136 -1.55 21.78 5.84
C ILE A 136 -2.26 22.68 6.87
N PRO A 137 -1.55 23.54 7.62
CA PRO A 137 -2.19 24.44 8.58
C PRO A 137 -3.23 25.36 7.93
N ALA A 138 -4.34 25.61 8.64
CA ALA A 138 -5.39 26.53 8.21
C ALA A 138 -4.89 27.97 7.97
N SER A 139 -3.81 28.38 8.64
CA SER A 139 -3.18 29.69 8.45
C SER A 139 -2.33 29.80 7.18
N SER A 140 -2.10 28.70 6.46
CA SER A 140 -1.28 28.70 5.24
C SER A 140 -1.87 29.63 4.18
N LYS A 141 -0.99 30.47 3.62
CA LYS A 141 -1.30 31.39 2.49
C LYS A 141 -0.54 31.03 1.22
N THR A 142 0.20 29.91 1.23
CA THR A 142 0.88 29.39 0.04
C THR A 142 0.13 28.20 -0.53
N ASN A 143 -0.45 27.37 0.33
CA ASN A 143 -1.18 26.18 -0.06
C ASN A 143 -2.62 26.26 0.45
N VAL A 144 -3.54 25.68 -0.31
CA VAL A 144 -4.88 25.36 0.18
C VAL A 144 -4.75 24.37 1.33
N SER A 145 -5.49 24.58 2.40
CA SER A 145 -5.62 23.64 3.52
C SER A 145 -6.98 22.97 3.45
N ALA A 146 -7.01 21.63 3.55
CA ALA A 146 -8.25 20.87 3.63
C ALA A 146 -9.11 21.27 4.84
N LEU A 147 -8.47 21.74 5.93
CA LEU A 147 -9.15 22.23 7.15
C LEU A 147 -10.10 23.41 6.87
N ASN A 148 -9.81 24.20 5.83
CA ASN A 148 -10.59 25.40 5.48
C ASN A 148 -11.46 25.20 4.23
N MET A 149 -11.52 23.98 3.68
CA MET A 149 -12.37 23.68 2.53
C MET A 149 -13.79 23.37 3.02
N LYS A 150 -14.64 24.40 3.07
CA LYS A 150 -16.01 24.31 3.61
C LYS A 150 -16.86 23.17 3.02
N GLY A 151 -16.62 22.78 1.77
CA GLY A 151 -17.34 21.68 1.13
C GLY A 151 -16.96 20.29 1.64
N ILE A 152 -15.81 20.13 2.29
CA ILE A 152 -15.31 18.83 2.76
C ILE A 152 -14.95 18.80 4.26
N GLN A 153 -14.98 19.93 4.95
CA GLN A 153 -14.59 20.01 6.38
C GLN A 153 -15.42 19.09 7.29
N TYR A 154 -16.64 18.72 6.88
CA TYR A 154 -17.53 17.83 7.63
C TYR A 154 -17.43 16.36 7.22
N TYR A 155 -16.58 16.04 6.23
CA TYR A 155 -16.37 14.68 5.78
C TYR A 155 -15.29 14.01 6.63
N TYR A 156 -15.40 12.69 6.76
CA TYR A 156 -14.35 11.82 7.27
C TYR A 156 -13.50 11.35 6.08
N TRP A 157 -12.18 11.47 6.21
CA TRP A 157 -11.26 10.82 5.29
C TRP A 157 -11.21 9.33 5.60
N GLY A 158 -11.10 8.49 4.57
CA GLY A 158 -11.25 7.05 4.69
C GLY A 158 -10.77 6.30 3.48
N PHE A 159 -10.92 4.99 3.52
CA PHE A 159 -10.83 4.15 2.34
C PHE A 159 -11.90 3.06 2.37
N ALA A 160 -12.27 2.57 1.18
CA ALA A 160 -13.05 1.37 1.02
C ALA A 160 -12.19 0.22 0.47
N LEU A 161 -12.42 -0.98 0.97
CA LEU A 161 -11.82 -2.20 0.43
C LEU A 161 -12.64 -2.70 -0.76
N LEU A 162 -12.00 -2.87 -1.92
CA LEU A 162 -12.63 -3.35 -3.14
C LEU A 162 -12.02 -4.66 -3.60
N THR A 163 -12.87 -5.56 -4.11
CA THR A 163 -12.45 -6.82 -4.74
C THR A 163 -11.95 -6.62 -6.18
N SER A 164 -12.41 -5.56 -6.85
CA SER A 164 -12.00 -5.16 -8.20
C SER A 164 -12.36 -3.69 -8.46
N LEU A 165 -11.81 -3.08 -9.52
CA LEU A 165 -12.23 -1.74 -9.97
C LEU A 165 -13.68 -1.72 -10.49
N THR A 166 -14.20 -2.88 -10.87
CA THR A 166 -15.59 -3.08 -11.31
C THR A 166 -16.56 -3.33 -10.16
N ALA A 167 -16.08 -3.37 -8.90
CA ALA A 167 -16.93 -3.59 -7.74
C ALA A 167 -17.92 -2.42 -7.56
N THR A 168 -19.16 -2.76 -7.24
CA THR A 168 -20.26 -1.81 -6.97
C THR A 168 -20.46 -1.54 -5.49
N GLU A 169 -19.61 -2.12 -4.65
CA GLU A 169 -19.68 -2.07 -3.20
C GLU A 169 -18.28 -2.24 -2.60
N GLY A 170 -18.14 -1.86 -1.34
CA GLY A 170 -16.87 -1.92 -0.63
C GLY A 170 -17.01 -1.52 0.84
N LYS A 171 -16.31 -2.25 1.70
CA LYS A 171 -16.33 -1.99 3.14
C LYS A 171 -15.62 -0.68 3.43
N LEU A 172 -16.34 0.31 3.97
CA LEU A 172 -15.82 1.63 4.28
C LEU A 172 -15.17 1.65 5.67
N ILE A 173 -14.00 2.29 5.75
CA ILE A 173 -13.32 2.61 7.00
C ILE A 173 -12.88 4.06 6.95
N THR A 174 -13.24 4.86 7.95
CA THR A 174 -12.92 6.28 8.00
C THR A 174 -12.25 6.68 9.32
N CYS A 175 -11.68 7.90 9.35
CA CYS A 175 -11.20 8.53 10.57
C CYS A 175 -12.31 8.61 11.63
N ASP A 176 -11.91 8.74 12.89
CA ASP A 176 -12.82 9.01 13.99
C ASP A 176 -13.27 10.47 14.09
N LYS A 177 -12.58 11.37 13.38
CA LYS A 177 -12.81 12.81 13.30
C LYS A 177 -12.96 13.27 11.85
N THR A 178 -13.76 14.31 11.67
CA THR A 178 -13.89 14.97 10.37
C THR A 178 -12.61 15.71 9.97
N ILE A 179 -12.47 16.06 8.70
CA ILE A 179 -11.35 16.87 8.21
C ILE A 179 -11.21 18.17 9.01
N GLY A 180 -12.31 18.88 9.26
CA GLY A 180 -12.31 20.16 9.98
C GLY A 180 -11.88 20.05 11.44
N GLU A 181 -12.07 18.88 12.05
CA GLU A 181 -11.60 18.55 13.41
C GLU A 181 -10.16 17.99 13.43
N GLY A 182 -9.52 17.94 12.26
CA GLY A 182 -8.14 17.51 12.09
C GLY A 182 -7.97 16.04 11.74
N GLY A 183 -9.02 15.32 11.35
CA GLY A 183 -8.93 13.92 10.91
C GLY A 183 -8.06 13.75 9.67
N ASN A 184 -6.87 13.17 9.82
CA ASN A 184 -5.92 12.97 8.71
C ASN A 184 -5.11 11.67 8.80
N SER A 185 -5.47 10.78 9.73
CA SER A 185 -4.75 9.54 10.01
C SER A 185 -5.75 8.44 10.33
N ILE A 186 -5.52 7.25 9.77
CA ILE A 186 -6.29 6.05 10.07
C ILE A 186 -5.31 4.92 10.30
N THR A 187 -5.44 4.28 11.45
CA THR A 187 -4.72 3.04 11.75
C THR A 187 -5.72 1.89 11.66
N VAL A 188 -5.42 0.92 10.82
CA VAL A 188 -6.24 -0.28 10.65
C VAL A 188 -5.41 -1.52 10.89
N ASP A 189 -6.02 -2.52 11.51
CA ASP A 189 -5.53 -3.88 11.44
C ASP A 189 -6.30 -4.63 10.33
N PHE A 190 -5.58 -5.05 9.29
CA PHE A 190 -6.18 -5.72 8.14
C PHE A 190 -6.85 -7.06 8.51
N PHE A 191 -6.41 -7.72 9.58
CA PHE A 191 -7.04 -8.93 10.10
C PHE A 191 -8.35 -8.59 10.83
N GLU A 192 -8.35 -7.58 11.70
CA GLU A 192 -9.57 -7.16 12.43
C GLU A 192 -10.66 -6.63 11.51
N ILE A 193 -10.28 -5.98 10.41
CA ILE A 193 -11.21 -5.54 9.37
C ILE A 193 -11.49 -6.65 8.33
N GLY A 194 -10.89 -7.84 8.49
CA GLY A 194 -11.08 -9.07 7.70
C GLY A 194 -10.90 -8.87 6.22
N ALA A 195 -9.87 -8.11 5.90
CA ALA A 195 -9.38 -8.02 4.56
C ALA A 195 -8.73 -9.37 4.20
N GLY A 196 -9.30 -10.07 3.21
CA GLY A 196 -8.71 -11.29 2.65
C GLY A 196 -8.06 -11.11 1.28
N THR A 197 -7.44 -12.17 0.78
CA THR A 197 -6.74 -12.23 -0.53
C THR A 197 -7.59 -11.85 -1.74
N HIS A 198 -8.93 -11.85 -1.60
CA HIS A 198 -9.87 -11.41 -2.63
C HIS A 198 -9.99 -9.88 -2.75
N HIS A 199 -9.57 -9.10 -1.75
CA HIS A 199 -9.47 -7.65 -1.86
C HIS A 199 -8.23 -7.26 -2.65
N LYS A 200 -8.41 -6.41 -3.65
CA LYS A 200 -7.36 -6.04 -4.62
C LYS A 200 -7.03 -4.56 -4.62
N TYR A 201 -7.91 -3.72 -4.07
CA TYR A 201 -7.71 -2.27 -4.05
C TYR A 201 -8.21 -1.65 -2.76
N MET A 202 -7.52 -0.59 -2.33
CA MET A 202 -8.02 0.39 -1.38
C MET A 202 -8.40 1.65 -2.16
N LEU A 203 -9.67 2.02 -2.14
CA LEU A 203 -10.14 3.28 -2.72
C LEU A 203 -10.25 4.32 -1.60
N PHE A 204 -9.33 5.28 -1.56
CA PHE A 204 -9.41 6.38 -0.62
C PHE A 204 -10.54 7.34 -1.02
N VAL A 205 -11.32 7.76 -0.04
CA VAL A 205 -12.53 8.58 -0.22
C VAL A 205 -12.71 9.60 0.90
N LEU A 206 -13.56 10.58 0.65
CA LEU A 206 -14.21 11.36 1.69
C LEU A 206 -15.63 10.83 1.84
N SER A 207 -16.06 10.54 3.06
CA SER A 207 -17.43 10.10 3.36
C SER A 207 -18.08 10.98 4.41
N LYS A 208 -19.39 11.19 4.33
CA LYS A 208 -20.15 11.81 5.43
C LYS A 208 -20.34 10.86 6.62
N VAL A 209 -20.07 9.57 6.43
CA VAL A 209 -20.27 8.54 7.44
C VAL A 209 -18.97 8.25 8.19
N LYS A 210 -19.10 8.17 9.52
CA LYS A 210 -18.03 7.73 10.42
C LYS A 210 -18.07 6.21 10.55
N ALA A 211 -17.08 5.54 9.98
CA ALA A 211 -16.98 4.09 9.93
C ALA A 211 -15.68 3.64 10.62
N THR A 212 -15.70 3.56 11.96
CA THR A 212 -14.51 3.22 12.77
C THR A 212 -14.49 1.78 13.30
N GLY A 213 -15.49 0.96 12.98
CA GLY A 213 -15.71 -0.36 13.59
C GLY A 213 -15.24 -1.57 12.78
N GLY A 214 -14.93 -2.67 13.47
CA GLY A 214 -14.81 -4.02 12.90
C GLY A 214 -16.19 -4.71 12.77
N PHE A 215 -16.42 -5.33 11.60
CA PHE A 215 -17.51 -6.17 11.06
C PHE A 215 -18.98 -6.17 11.54
N GLY A 216 -19.38 -5.62 12.68
CA GLY A 216 -20.78 -5.71 13.10
C GLY A 216 -21.75 -4.87 12.26
N GLU A 217 -21.29 -3.69 11.84
CA GLU A 217 -22.09 -2.64 11.18
C GLU A 217 -21.19 -1.81 10.24
N ALA A 218 -20.38 -2.46 9.42
CA ALA A 218 -19.47 -1.71 8.55
C ALA A 218 -20.26 -1.01 7.44
N ASP A 219 -20.22 0.31 7.44
CA ASP A 219 -20.83 1.12 6.38
C ASP A 219 -20.26 0.73 5.03
N ASN A 220 -21.13 0.73 4.01
CA ASN A 220 -20.73 0.46 2.65
C ASN A 220 -20.52 1.78 1.91
N ILE A 221 -19.51 1.84 1.07
CA ILE A 221 -19.25 3.01 0.23
C ILE A 221 -20.41 3.34 -0.72
N ASN A 222 -21.26 2.37 -1.06
CA ASN A 222 -22.43 2.57 -1.91
C ASN A 222 -23.70 2.98 -1.14
N ASP A 223 -23.65 3.13 0.18
CA ASP A 223 -24.77 3.66 0.95
C ASP A 223 -25.02 5.12 0.53
N LEU A 224 -26.28 5.47 0.30
CA LEU A 224 -26.73 6.82 -0.01
C LEU A 224 -26.26 7.84 1.05
N ASN A 225 -26.13 7.41 2.31
CA ASN A 225 -25.67 8.27 3.39
C ASN A 225 -24.16 8.58 3.32
N ALA A 226 -23.37 7.73 2.68
CA ALA A 226 -21.92 7.92 2.55
C ALA A 226 -21.59 9.16 1.71
N GLU A 227 -22.42 9.44 0.68
CA GLU A 227 -22.23 10.51 -0.32
C GLU A 227 -20.74 10.69 -0.69
N PRO A 228 -20.06 9.62 -1.15
CA PRO A 228 -18.61 9.61 -1.20
C PRO A 228 -18.08 10.60 -2.22
N LEU A 229 -17.01 11.31 -1.86
CA LEU A 229 -16.26 12.17 -2.79
C LEU A 229 -14.90 11.57 -3.09
N VAL A 230 -14.42 11.83 -4.31
CA VAL A 230 -13.11 11.36 -4.78
C VAL A 230 -12.00 12.01 -3.96
N VAL A 231 -10.99 11.22 -3.57
CA VAL A 231 -9.71 11.72 -3.04
C VAL A 231 -8.75 12.00 -4.19
N TYR A 232 -8.10 13.15 -4.16
CA TYR A 232 -7.16 13.57 -5.20
C TYR A 232 -6.04 12.55 -5.41
N HIS A 233 -5.69 12.35 -6.68
CA HIS A 233 -4.60 11.49 -7.10
C HIS A 233 -3.79 12.10 -8.24
N ASN A 234 -2.56 11.62 -8.43
CA ASN A 234 -1.71 11.93 -9.55
C ASN A 234 -0.66 10.82 -9.73
N SER A 235 0.38 11.07 -10.52
CA SER A 235 1.48 10.11 -10.73
C SER A 235 2.26 9.75 -9.47
N THR A 236 2.17 10.57 -8.41
CA THR A 236 2.89 10.38 -7.16
C THR A 236 2.00 9.75 -6.09
N PHE A 237 0.80 10.28 -5.89
CA PHE A 237 -0.17 9.75 -4.93
C PHE A 237 -1.29 9.05 -5.70
N ILE A 238 -1.31 7.73 -5.66
CA ILE A 238 -2.22 6.93 -6.48
C ILE A 238 -3.54 6.68 -5.74
N ASN A 239 -4.65 6.66 -6.49
CA ASN A 239 -5.97 6.26 -6.00
C ASN A 239 -6.80 5.78 -7.21
N PRO A 240 -7.38 4.57 -7.21
CA PRO A 240 -7.29 3.51 -6.19
C PRO A 240 -5.87 2.99 -5.97
N VAL A 241 -5.56 2.61 -4.74
CA VAL A 241 -4.27 2.03 -4.35
C VAL A 241 -4.33 0.51 -4.51
N PRO A 242 -3.42 -0.12 -5.28
CA PRO A 242 -3.35 -1.58 -5.35
C PRO A 242 -3.04 -2.18 -3.97
N LEU A 243 -3.74 -3.26 -3.64
CA LEU A 243 -3.63 -3.97 -2.37
C LEU A 243 -3.23 -5.42 -2.64
N ASN A 244 -2.17 -5.85 -1.98
CA ASN A 244 -1.69 -7.23 -2.00
C ASN A 244 -1.78 -7.79 -0.58
N ILE A 245 -2.80 -8.60 -0.32
CA ILE A 245 -2.92 -9.38 0.91
C ILE A 245 -2.44 -10.78 0.62
N PHE A 246 -1.48 -11.22 1.41
CA PHE A 246 -0.90 -12.55 1.31
C PHE A 246 -0.59 -13.09 2.70
N ASN A 247 -0.41 -14.39 2.77
CA ASN A 247 -0.04 -15.09 3.97
C ASN A 247 1.29 -15.76 3.66
N SER A 248 2.37 -15.32 4.29
CA SER A 248 3.69 -15.96 4.17
C SER A 248 4.42 -15.89 5.48
N ILE A 249 5.02 -16.98 5.94
CA ILE A 249 6.02 -16.90 7.00
C ILE A 249 7.38 -17.12 6.36
N LEU A 250 8.31 -16.19 6.57
CA LEU A 250 9.70 -16.41 6.24
C LEU A 250 10.40 -17.08 7.42
N ILE A 251 10.71 -18.36 7.27
CA ILE A 251 11.52 -19.14 8.21
C ILE A 251 12.95 -19.11 7.68
N SER A 252 13.92 -18.60 8.45
CA SER A 252 15.33 -18.63 8.05
C SER A 252 16.04 -19.83 8.67
N ALA A 253 16.64 -20.68 7.84
CA ALA A 253 17.47 -21.81 8.23
C ALA A 253 18.86 -21.69 7.58
N LYS A 254 19.92 -21.84 8.38
CA LYS A 254 21.30 -21.87 7.86
C LYS A 254 21.78 -23.32 7.82
N MET A 255 22.13 -23.81 6.64
CA MET A 255 22.76 -25.12 6.46
C MET A 255 24.25 -24.95 6.19
N THR A 256 25.11 -25.77 6.78
CA THR A 256 26.56 -25.74 6.54
C THR A 256 27.07 -27.17 6.32
N GLY A 257 27.60 -27.45 5.12
CA GLY A 257 28.50 -28.57 4.83
C GLY A 257 28.01 -29.62 3.83
N ILE A 258 28.06 -29.38 2.52
CA ILE A 258 27.93 -30.45 1.51
C ILE A 258 29.32 -30.91 1.01
N ASN A 259 29.72 -32.15 1.34
CA ASN A 259 30.93 -32.81 0.80
C ASN A 259 30.50 -34.11 0.07
N THR A 260 31.13 -34.42 -1.06
CA THR A 260 30.84 -35.57 -1.94
C THR A 260 31.79 -36.77 -1.78
N ASP A 261 32.76 -36.73 -0.85
CA ASP A 261 33.74 -37.81 -0.71
C ASP A 261 33.41 -38.81 0.40
N GLY A 262 32.49 -39.75 0.14
CA GLY A 262 32.44 -41.09 0.78
C GLY A 262 32.49 -41.23 2.32
N ALA A 263 32.41 -40.14 3.08
CA ALA A 263 32.62 -40.12 4.52
C ALA A 263 31.29 -40.09 5.27
N LYS A 264 31.22 -40.80 6.41
CA LYS A 264 30.12 -40.65 7.38
C LYS A 264 30.02 -39.19 7.82
N TYR A 265 28.89 -38.56 7.48
CA TYR A 265 28.71 -37.12 7.59
C TYR A 265 28.39 -36.69 9.02
N THR A 266 29.03 -35.61 9.48
CA THR A 266 28.64 -34.90 10.71
C THR A 266 28.13 -33.52 10.31
N PHE A 267 26.81 -33.37 10.22
CA PHE A 267 26.16 -32.08 9.99
C PHE A 267 25.88 -31.43 11.34
N TYR A 268 26.17 -30.15 11.47
CA TYR A 268 25.84 -29.39 12.67
C TYR A 268 24.36 -29.00 12.63
N PRO A 269 23.61 -29.17 13.73
CA PRO A 269 22.18 -28.89 13.78
C PRO A 269 21.87 -27.43 13.45
N PHE A 270 20.66 -27.22 12.94
CA PHE A 270 19.99 -25.93 12.83
C PHE A 270 20.30 -25.08 14.07
N SER A 271 20.89 -23.90 13.89
CA SER A 271 21.13 -22.99 15.01
C SER A 271 19.78 -22.47 15.52
N ASN A 272 19.35 -23.02 16.67
CA ASN A 272 18.30 -22.60 17.60
C ASN A 272 17.23 -21.64 17.05
N PHE A 273 16.04 -22.18 16.79
CA PHE A 273 14.83 -21.37 16.71
C PHE A 273 14.52 -20.75 18.08
N THR A 274 14.21 -19.46 18.08
CA THR A 274 13.78 -18.71 19.27
C THR A 274 12.49 -19.27 19.86
N SER A 275 12.34 -19.13 21.17
CA SER A 275 11.36 -19.75 22.08
C SER A 275 9.93 -19.20 21.98
N SER A 276 9.39 -19.00 20.78
CA SER A 276 7.99 -18.61 20.58
C SER A 276 7.42 -19.30 19.34
N PRO A 277 6.17 -19.82 19.38
CA PRO A 277 5.59 -20.51 18.24
C PRO A 277 5.51 -19.58 17.02
N LEU A 278 5.88 -20.08 15.85
CA LEU A 278 5.62 -19.42 14.58
C LEU A 278 4.11 -19.46 14.31
N LEU A 279 3.49 -18.29 14.16
CA LEU A 279 2.05 -18.13 14.00
C LEU A 279 1.67 -18.09 12.52
N PHE A 280 0.95 -19.10 12.05
CA PHE A 280 0.46 -19.22 10.68
C PHE A 280 -0.98 -18.75 10.58
N HIS A 281 -1.20 -17.64 9.87
CA HIS A 281 -2.53 -17.06 9.66
C HIS A 281 -3.01 -17.41 8.26
N GLY A 282 -3.90 -18.39 8.12
CA GLY A 282 -4.50 -18.80 6.84
C GLY A 282 -3.48 -19.08 5.71
N THR A 283 -2.27 -19.52 6.06
CA THR A 283 -1.16 -19.72 5.13
C THR A 283 -1.26 -21.10 4.49
N GLN A 284 -1.26 -21.16 3.15
CA GLN A 284 -1.09 -22.41 2.39
C GLN A 284 0.38 -22.82 2.29
N TYR A 285 1.30 -21.86 2.39
CA TYR A 285 2.73 -22.05 2.13
C TYR A 285 3.58 -21.46 3.25
N ALA A 286 4.59 -22.22 3.68
CA ALA A 286 5.71 -21.74 4.48
C ALA A 286 6.90 -21.47 3.55
N TYR A 287 7.52 -20.30 3.63
CA TYR A 287 8.72 -19.99 2.86
C TYR A 287 9.94 -20.16 3.75
N VAL A 288 10.79 -21.13 3.44
CA VAL A 288 12.00 -21.43 4.20
C VAL A 288 13.21 -20.96 3.43
N LYS A 289 13.87 -19.90 3.90
CA LYS A 289 15.16 -19.50 3.38
C LYS A 289 16.23 -20.48 3.84
N VAL A 290 16.95 -21.09 2.90
CA VAL A 290 18.08 -21.99 3.16
C VAL A 290 19.35 -21.43 2.53
N THR A 291 20.43 -21.33 3.30
CA THR A 291 21.77 -21.08 2.74
C THR A 291 22.46 -22.41 2.52
N ILE A 292 22.89 -22.69 1.29
CA ILE A 292 23.62 -23.91 0.92
C ILE A 292 25.07 -23.52 0.63
N THR A 293 26.02 -24.23 1.24
CA THR A 293 27.46 -24.03 0.99
C THR A 293 28.08 -25.32 0.47
N ASN A 294 28.71 -25.22 -0.70
CA ASN A 294 29.54 -26.29 -1.25
C ASN A 294 30.90 -26.30 -0.55
N ILE A 295 31.19 -27.35 0.21
CA ILE A 295 32.50 -27.53 0.86
C ILE A 295 33.36 -28.58 0.15
N ALA A 296 32.88 -29.15 -0.96
CA ALA A 296 33.68 -30.01 -1.81
C ALA A 296 34.73 -29.20 -2.56
N GLU A 297 35.82 -29.85 -2.94
CA GLU A 297 36.91 -29.26 -3.73
C GLU A 297 36.55 -29.11 -5.23
N HIS A 298 35.31 -29.47 -5.62
CA HIS A 298 34.80 -29.41 -6.99
C HIS A 298 33.39 -28.83 -7.06
N GLU A 299 32.94 -28.50 -8.28
CA GLU A 299 31.58 -28.05 -8.53
C GLU A 299 30.58 -29.18 -8.21
N VAL A 300 29.52 -28.84 -7.48
CA VAL A 300 28.46 -29.78 -7.15
C VAL A 300 27.17 -29.40 -7.86
N ARG A 301 26.49 -30.42 -8.40
CA ARG A 301 25.21 -30.31 -9.11
C ARG A 301 24.19 -31.22 -8.46
N TYR A 302 23.06 -30.65 -8.08
CA TYR A 302 21.90 -31.41 -7.61
C TYR A 302 20.68 -31.06 -8.44
N THR A 303 20.01 -32.09 -8.98
CA THR A 303 18.57 -31.99 -9.23
C THR A 303 17.94 -31.56 -7.91
N THR A 304 17.11 -30.53 -7.92
CA THR A 304 16.51 -29.86 -6.74
C THR A 304 16.08 -30.80 -5.61
N LEU A 305 15.87 -30.23 -4.42
CA LEU A 305 15.23 -30.90 -3.29
C LEU A 305 14.08 -31.81 -3.72
N GLN A 306 14.19 -33.10 -3.41
CA GLN A 306 13.26 -34.13 -3.91
C GLN A 306 12.11 -34.35 -2.94
N GLU A 307 12.38 -34.28 -1.64
CA GLU A 307 11.38 -34.49 -0.59
C GLU A 307 11.55 -33.45 0.52
N VAL A 308 10.44 -32.90 0.98
CA VAL A 308 10.31 -32.22 2.26
C VAL A 308 9.35 -33.03 3.11
N GLU A 309 9.71 -33.24 4.37
CA GLU A 309 8.86 -33.87 5.38
C GLU A 309 8.70 -32.90 6.56
N VAL A 310 7.46 -32.71 7.00
CA VAL A 310 7.12 -31.82 8.12
C VAL A 310 6.11 -32.46 9.05
N VAL A 311 5.97 -31.92 10.27
CA VAL A 311 4.75 -32.16 11.06
C VAL A 311 3.78 -31.01 10.81
N SER A 312 2.58 -31.32 10.31
CA SER A 312 1.55 -30.34 9.97
C SER A 312 0.95 -29.66 11.20
N PHE A 313 0.04 -28.69 10.98
CA PHE A 313 -0.77 -28.11 12.07
C PHE A 313 -1.62 -29.13 12.81
N TRP A 314 -1.85 -30.31 12.23
CA TRP A 314 -2.64 -31.41 12.79
C TRP A 314 -1.81 -32.41 13.60
N GLY A 315 -0.49 -32.21 13.67
CA GLY A 315 0.41 -33.17 14.30
C GLY A 315 0.70 -34.41 13.44
N THR A 316 0.27 -34.42 12.18
CA THR A 316 0.54 -35.52 11.23
C THR A 316 1.84 -35.28 10.48
N VAL A 317 2.53 -36.35 10.12
CA VAL A 317 3.75 -36.26 9.30
C VAL A 317 3.35 -36.21 7.84
N GLU A 318 3.72 -35.14 7.15
CA GLU A 318 3.35 -34.87 5.76
C GLU A 318 4.59 -34.75 4.89
N LYS A 319 4.53 -35.27 3.66
CA LYS A 319 5.64 -35.30 2.70
C LYS A 319 5.24 -34.67 1.37
N GLY A 320 6.19 -34.05 0.69
CA GLY A 320 5.97 -33.58 -0.69
C GLY A 320 7.24 -33.00 -1.30
N THR A 321 7.11 -32.31 -2.44
CA THR A 321 8.24 -31.67 -3.12
C THR A 321 8.10 -30.15 -3.01
N PRO A 322 9.07 -29.43 -2.42
CA PRO A 322 8.97 -27.98 -2.31
C PRO A 322 9.25 -27.29 -3.66
N LEU A 323 8.67 -26.11 -3.87
CA LEU A 323 9.12 -25.22 -4.94
C LEU A 323 10.40 -24.51 -4.49
N VAL A 324 11.48 -24.66 -5.25
CA VAL A 324 12.78 -24.02 -4.95
C VAL A 324 12.92 -22.75 -5.78
N LEU A 325 13.15 -21.63 -5.11
CA LEU A 325 13.39 -20.31 -5.70
C LEU A 325 14.80 -19.84 -5.36
N ASP A 326 15.45 -19.16 -6.29
CA ASP A 326 16.67 -18.41 -6.00
C ASP A 326 16.31 -17.20 -5.13
N ALA A 327 16.96 -17.03 -3.98
CA ALA A 327 16.54 -16.01 -3.02
C ALA A 327 16.79 -14.56 -3.50
N THR A 328 17.65 -14.38 -4.50
CA THR A 328 18.01 -13.05 -5.02
C THR A 328 17.07 -12.65 -6.15
N THR A 329 16.75 -13.59 -7.04
CA THR A 329 15.96 -13.33 -8.24
C THR A 329 14.49 -13.71 -8.11
N GLY A 330 14.13 -14.56 -7.14
CA GLY A 330 12.78 -15.12 -6.99
C GLY A 330 12.41 -16.12 -8.09
N ASN A 331 13.33 -16.43 -9.00
CA ASN A 331 13.07 -17.34 -10.11
C ASN A 331 13.10 -18.79 -9.64
N ARG A 332 12.27 -19.62 -10.25
CA ARG A 332 12.27 -21.06 -10.03
C ARG A 332 13.61 -21.67 -10.42
N VAL A 333 14.16 -22.46 -9.52
CA VAL A 333 15.39 -23.23 -9.70
C VAL A 333 15.01 -24.68 -9.96
N SER A 334 15.48 -25.24 -11.07
CA SER A 334 15.31 -26.67 -11.42
C SER A 334 16.57 -27.51 -11.12
N MET A 335 17.69 -26.85 -10.87
CA MET A 335 18.97 -27.47 -10.50
C MET A 335 19.81 -26.50 -9.67
N ILE A 336 20.39 -27.00 -8.58
CA ILE A 336 21.38 -26.27 -7.78
C ILE A 336 22.75 -26.59 -8.36
N VAL A 337 23.50 -25.54 -8.71
CA VAL A 337 24.88 -25.63 -9.19
C VAL A 337 25.73 -24.66 -8.38
N LEU A 338 26.72 -25.19 -7.66
CA LEU A 338 27.60 -24.43 -6.78
C LEU A 338 29.06 -24.76 -7.07
N ALA A 339 29.88 -23.74 -7.32
CA ALA A 339 31.32 -23.91 -7.43
C ALA A 339 31.94 -24.32 -6.07
N ALA A 340 33.17 -24.85 -6.10
CA ALA A 340 33.89 -25.20 -4.88
C ALA A 340 33.99 -23.99 -3.93
N GLY A 341 33.56 -24.15 -2.68
CA GLY A 341 33.54 -23.08 -1.67
C GLY A 341 32.40 -22.05 -1.80
N GLU A 342 31.51 -22.18 -2.79
CA GLU A 342 30.40 -21.23 -2.98
C GLU A 342 29.29 -21.43 -1.95
N SER A 343 28.76 -20.31 -1.44
CA SER A 343 27.50 -20.27 -0.66
C SER A 343 26.42 -19.53 -1.45
N ARG A 344 25.20 -20.08 -1.50
CA ARG A 344 24.04 -19.42 -2.10
C ARG A 344 22.78 -19.60 -1.27
N ASP A 345 21.94 -18.57 -1.28
CA ASP A 345 20.64 -18.57 -0.61
C ASP A 345 19.53 -19.01 -1.58
N TYR A 346 18.67 -19.91 -1.11
CA TYR A 346 17.45 -20.35 -1.77
C TYR A 346 16.26 -20.12 -0.86
N VAL A 347 15.06 -20.05 -1.44
CA VAL A 347 13.79 -20.02 -0.70
C VAL A 347 12.98 -21.24 -1.13
N LEU A 348 12.52 -22.01 -0.14
CA LEU A 348 11.70 -23.21 -0.33
C LEU A 348 10.26 -22.87 0.01
N GLU A 349 9.34 -23.03 -0.93
CA GLU A 349 7.91 -22.96 -0.66
C GLU A 349 7.42 -24.36 -0.26
N ILE A 350 6.95 -24.50 0.97
CA ILE A 350 6.49 -25.76 1.57
C ILE A 350 5.00 -25.64 1.88
N GLU A 351 4.18 -26.43 1.20
CA GLU A 351 2.72 -26.46 1.42
C GLU A 351 2.27 -27.49 2.47
N GLN A 352 3.15 -28.44 2.80
CA GLN A 352 2.84 -29.64 3.60
C GLN A 352 2.33 -29.32 5.02
N PHE A 353 2.53 -28.10 5.54
CA PHE A 353 1.99 -27.71 6.85
C PHE A 353 0.46 -27.67 6.89
N ALA A 354 -0.19 -27.43 5.74
CA ALA A 354 -1.64 -27.37 5.60
C ALA A 354 -2.29 -28.74 5.32
N TRP A 355 -1.52 -29.82 5.24
CA TRP A 355 -2.02 -31.16 4.94
C TRP A 355 -2.38 -31.94 6.21
N HIS A 356 -3.37 -32.82 6.11
CA HIS A 356 -3.82 -33.71 7.18
C HIS A 356 -4.03 -35.12 6.63
N ASN A 357 -3.12 -36.04 6.96
CA ASN A 357 -3.12 -37.41 6.48
C ASN A 357 -3.17 -37.52 4.95
N GLY A 358 -2.41 -36.68 4.25
CA GLY A 358 -2.40 -36.67 2.78
C GLY A 358 -3.55 -35.91 2.12
N ASP A 359 -4.43 -35.25 2.88
CA ASP A 359 -5.46 -34.36 2.34
C ASP A 359 -5.15 -32.90 2.65
N PHE A 360 -5.15 -32.04 1.63
CA PHE A 360 -4.97 -30.61 1.79
C PHE A 360 -6.18 -29.96 2.50
N GLN A 361 -5.92 -29.18 3.55
CA GLN A 361 -6.96 -28.49 4.35
C GLN A 361 -6.75 -26.97 4.30
N LEU A 362 -7.83 -26.23 4.02
CA LEU A 362 -7.82 -24.77 3.96
C LEU A 362 -8.49 -24.10 5.17
N ASP A 363 -9.36 -24.84 5.87
CA ASP A 363 -10.22 -24.30 6.92
C ASP A 363 -10.15 -25.16 8.19
N ASN A 364 -10.55 -24.56 9.33
CA ASN A 364 -10.66 -25.23 10.64
C ASN A 364 -9.34 -25.75 11.23
N TYR A 365 -8.22 -25.06 10.99
CA TYR A 365 -6.95 -25.47 11.57
C TYR A 365 -7.01 -25.60 13.11
N PRO A 366 -6.26 -26.54 13.70
CA PRO A 366 -6.15 -26.66 15.14
C PRO A 366 -5.55 -25.40 15.75
N THR A 367 -6.11 -24.95 16.87
CA THR A 367 -5.61 -23.79 17.61
C THR A 367 -4.44 -24.12 18.55
N GLY A 368 -4.06 -25.40 18.64
CA GLY A 368 -2.98 -25.88 19.49
C GLY A 368 -1.59 -25.52 18.94
N VAL A 369 -0.62 -25.41 19.86
CA VAL A 369 0.80 -25.34 19.49
C VAL A 369 1.29 -26.76 19.19
N VAL A 370 1.94 -26.93 18.05
CA VAL A 370 2.53 -28.20 17.61
C VAL A 370 4.05 -28.07 17.56
N ASN A 371 4.75 -29.05 18.13
CA ASN A 371 6.19 -29.20 17.88
C ASN A 371 6.34 -29.82 16.50
N SER A 372 6.90 -29.05 15.57
CA SER A 372 7.14 -29.47 14.21
C SER A 372 8.63 -29.57 13.90
N TYR A 373 8.92 -30.14 12.75
CA TYR A 373 10.23 -30.07 12.13
C TYR A 373 10.10 -29.86 10.63
N ILE A 374 11.20 -29.42 10.01
CA ILE A 374 11.41 -29.52 8.58
C ILE A 374 12.54 -30.49 8.35
N LYS A 375 12.28 -31.49 7.54
CA LYS A 375 13.23 -32.47 7.06
C LYS A 375 13.40 -32.30 5.55
N LEU A 376 14.60 -31.95 5.13
CA LEU A 376 14.94 -31.72 3.72
C LEU A 376 15.73 -32.91 3.17
N GLY A 377 15.22 -33.54 2.12
CA GLY A 377 15.82 -34.69 1.44
C GLY A 377 16.60 -34.30 0.17
N PHE A 378 17.90 -34.61 0.15
CA PHE A 378 18.77 -34.45 -1.04
C PHE A 378 19.16 -35.83 -1.60
N GLY A 379 18.29 -36.44 -2.40
CA GLY A 379 18.51 -37.78 -2.96
C GLY A 379 18.45 -38.90 -1.89
N GLU A 380 19.09 -40.05 -2.15
CA GLU A 380 18.88 -41.29 -1.37
C GLU A 380 19.43 -41.30 0.07
N LEU A 381 20.14 -40.27 0.56
CA LEU A 381 20.98 -40.44 1.77
C LEU A 381 21.08 -39.25 2.74
N LEU A 382 20.31 -38.17 2.61
CA LEU A 382 20.57 -36.95 3.39
C LEU A 382 19.30 -36.31 3.95
N ASP A 383 19.10 -36.50 5.26
CA ASP A 383 18.00 -35.94 6.04
C ASP A 383 18.53 -34.87 7.00
N GLN A 384 18.02 -33.64 6.92
CA GLN A 384 18.30 -32.60 7.94
C GLN A 384 17.02 -32.17 8.64
N THR A 385 16.93 -32.41 9.95
CA THR A 385 15.75 -32.10 10.76
C THR A 385 15.96 -30.86 11.62
N GLY A 386 15.18 -29.80 11.36
CA GLY A 386 15.14 -28.60 12.19
C GLY A 386 13.84 -28.52 12.96
N THR A 387 13.87 -28.51 14.29
CA THR A 387 12.67 -28.52 15.13
C THR A 387 12.24 -27.12 15.57
N PHE A 388 10.95 -26.83 15.56
CA PHE A 388 10.38 -25.55 15.99
C PHE A 388 8.92 -25.73 16.42
N GLN A 389 8.34 -24.70 17.04
CA GLN A 389 6.92 -24.69 17.38
C GLN A 389 6.13 -23.93 16.33
N ILE A 390 4.99 -24.47 15.93
CA ILE A 390 4.03 -23.82 15.03
C ILE A 390 2.66 -23.75 15.69
N GLN A 391 1.87 -22.76 15.32
CA GLN A 391 0.48 -22.66 15.70
C GLN A 391 -0.29 -22.04 14.54
N ALA A 392 -1.38 -22.68 14.13
CA ALA A 392 -2.29 -22.08 13.17
C ALA A 392 -3.27 -21.14 13.89
N ARG A 393 -3.64 -20.07 13.20
CA ARG A 393 -4.79 -19.23 13.54
C ARG A 393 -5.79 -19.27 12.41
N ASN A 394 -7.01 -19.67 12.77
CA ASN A 394 -8.17 -19.52 11.91
C ASN A 394 -8.45 -18.04 11.69
N ILE A 395 -8.82 -17.69 10.46
CA ILE A 395 -9.30 -16.36 10.08
C ILE A 395 -10.75 -16.23 10.52
#